data_AF-A0A7W1D8M7-F1
#
_entry.id   AF-A0A7W1D8M7-F1
#
_cell.length_a   1.000
_cell.length_b   1.000
_cell.length_c   1.000
_cell.angle_alpha   90.00
_cell.angle_beta   90.00
_cell.angle_gamma   90.00
#
_symmetry.space_group_name_H-M   'P 1'
#
loop_
_entity.id
_entity.type
_entity.pdbx_description
1 polymer ?
#
loop_
_entity_poly.entity_id
_entity_poly.type
_entity_poly.pdbx_seq_one_letter_code
_entity_poly.pdbx_strand_id
1 'polypeptide(L)' 'LESLTAVSNLPLSVADASSIPAEWRGYVAVALQKGLITIDGNKFNPNRALTRIELALAMVNLTHLTAQ' A
#
# COMPACT_ATOMS: atom_id res chain seq x y z
N LEU A 1 10.02 -5.07 13.89
CA LEU A 1 10.09 -5.05 12.42
C LEU A 1 9.75 -6.41 11.79
N GLU A 2 9.82 -7.51 12.54
CA GLU A 2 9.52 -8.88 12.05
C GLU A 2 8.02 -9.23 11.95
N SER A 3 7.11 -8.34 12.36
CA SER A 3 5.66 -8.63 12.43
C SER A 3 4.85 -8.21 11.18
N LEU A 4 5.43 -7.45 10.23
CA LEU A 4 4.68 -6.94 9.07
C LEU A 4 4.75 -7.86 7.85
N THR A 5 5.59 -8.89 7.87
CA THR A 5 5.72 -9.90 6.81
C THR A 5 4.74 -11.07 6.97
N ALA A 6 3.99 -11.09 8.08
CA ALA A 6 3.03 -12.13 8.37
C ALA A 6 1.76 -11.99 7.51
N VAL A 7 1.84 -12.52 6.29
CA VAL A 7 0.71 -13.06 5.52
C VAL A 7 -0.38 -12.05 5.12
N SER A 8 -0.06 -10.77 4.94
CA SER A 8 -1.00 -9.83 4.34
C SER A 8 -1.08 -10.07 2.84
N ASN A 9 -2.05 -10.90 2.43
CA ASN A 9 -2.32 -11.17 1.03
C ASN A 9 -2.97 -9.93 0.39
N LEU A 10 -2.51 -9.55 -0.80
CA LEU A 10 -3.09 -8.41 -1.51
C LEU A 10 -4.60 -8.67 -1.73
N PRO A 11 -5.47 -7.66 -1.51
CA PRO A 11 -6.89 -7.83 -1.74
C PRO A 11 -7.15 -8.31 -3.17
N LEU A 12 -8.03 -9.31 -3.34
CA LEU A 12 -8.41 -9.84 -4.65
C LEU A 12 -9.05 -8.78 -5.56
N SER A 13 -9.47 -7.66 -5.00
CA SER A 13 -10.02 -6.51 -5.73
C SER A 13 -8.97 -5.72 -6.53
N VAL A 14 -7.66 -5.97 -6.33
CA VAL A 14 -6.59 -5.29 -7.07
C VAL A 14 -6.37 -6.00 -8.42
N ALA A 15 -6.96 -5.44 -9.48
CA ALA A 15 -7.01 -6.04 -10.81
C ALA A 15 -5.63 -6.18 -11.49
N ASP A 16 -4.66 -5.36 -11.11
CA ASP A 16 -3.28 -5.37 -11.63
C ASP A 16 -2.27 -5.96 -10.62
N ALA A 17 -2.74 -6.78 -9.69
CA ALA A 17 -1.91 -7.49 -8.72
C ALA A 17 -0.73 -8.24 -9.35
N SER A 18 -0.92 -8.80 -10.55
CA SER A 18 0.12 -9.51 -11.29
C SER A 18 1.27 -8.60 -11.75
N SER A 19 1.00 -7.31 -11.93
CA SER A 19 2.00 -6.30 -12.32
C SER A 19 2.87 -5.85 -11.15
N ILE A 20 2.51 -6.23 -9.91
CA ILE A 20 3.29 -5.98 -8.71
C ILE A 20 4.23 -7.18 -8.49
N PRO A 21 5.56 -6.96 -8.35
CA PRO A 21 6.50 -8.01 -7.97
C PRO A 21 6.04 -8.76 -6.72
N ALA A 22 6.20 -10.09 -6.71
CA ALA A 22 5.60 -10.94 -5.68
C ALA A 22 6.11 -10.59 -4.27
N GLU A 23 7.40 -10.24 -4.17
CA GLU A 23 8.08 -9.79 -2.96
C GLU A 23 7.53 -8.46 -2.39
N TRP A 24 6.84 -7.65 -3.22
CA TRP A 24 6.30 -6.36 -2.80
C TRP A 24 4.82 -6.41 -2.41
N ARG A 25 4.09 -7.45 -2.83
CA ARG A 25 2.64 -7.55 -2.62
C ARG A 25 2.24 -7.50 -1.15
N GLY A 26 3.05 -8.09 -0.27
CA GLY A 26 2.83 -8.04 1.18
C GLY A 26 2.84 -6.61 1.72
N TYR A 27 3.85 -5.81 1.32
CA TYR A 27 3.95 -4.41 1.72
C TYR A 27 2.80 -3.56 1.15
N VAL A 28 2.42 -3.79 -0.11
CA VAL A 28 1.28 -3.11 -0.72
C VAL A 28 0.00 -3.44 0.03
N ALA A 29 -0.22 -4.70 0.40
CA ALA A 29 -1.40 -5.10 1.18
C ALA A 29 -1.47 -4.37 2.53
N VAL A 30 -0.35 -4.26 3.26
CA VAL A 30 -0.29 -3.49 4.51
C VAL A 30 -0.58 -2.01 4.27
N ALA A 31 0.03 -1.40 3.25
CA ALA A 31 -0.17 0.02 2.95
C ALA A 31 -1.64 0.32 2.63
N LEU A 32 -2.32 -0.55 1.87
CA LEU A 32 -3.75 -0.43 1.57
C LEU A 32 -4.61 -0.63 2.84
N GLN A 33 -4.31 -1.65 3.65
CA GLN A 33 -5.06 -1.93 4.89
C GLN A 33 -4.95 -0.77 5.89
N LYS A 34 -3.78 -0.13 5.96
CA LYS A 34 -3.52 0.99 6.86
C LYS A 34 -3.95 2.34 6.29
N GLY A 35 -4.53 2.38 5.09
CA GLY A 35 -4.97 3.63 4.45
C GLY A 35 -3.81 4.59 4.14
N LEU A 36 -2.59 4.07 3.98
CA LEU A 36 -1.42 4.87 3.62
C LEU A 36 -1.41 5.22 2.14
N ILE A 37 -1.93 4.32 1.30
CA ILE A 37 -2.05 4.47 -0.15
C ILE A 37 -3.46 4.01 -0.55
N THR A 38 -4.00 4.61 -1.61
CA THR A 38 -5.31 4.26 -2.19
C THR A 38 -5.14 3.72 -3.61
N ILE A 39 -6.13 2.97 -4.09
CA ILE A 39 -6.19 2.47 -5.47
C ILE A 39 -7.08 3.37 -6.34
N ASP A 40 -6.75 3.43 -7.64
CA ASP A 40 -7.56 4.14 -8.63
C ASP A 40 -8.62 3.17 -9.18
N GLY A 41 -9.83 3.23 -8.62
CA GLY A 41 -10.90 2.28 -8.92
C GLY A 41 -10.55 0.89 -8.37
N ASN A 42 -10.13 -0.03 -9.24
CA ASN A 42 -9.70 -1.38 -8.86
C ASN A 42 -8.22 -1.67 -9.17
N LYS A 43 -7.42 -0.65 -9.50
CA LYS A 43 -6.00 -0.82 -9.87
C LYS A 43 -5.07 -0.07 -8.92
N PHE A 44 -3.96 -0.71 -8.58
CA PHE A 44 -2.89 -0.11 -7.80
C PHE A 44 -1.97 0.78 -8.64
N ASN A 45 -1.77 0.46 -9.92
CA ASN A 45 -0.91 1.16 -10.87
C ASN A 45 0.57 1.26 -10.39
N PRO A 46 1.31 0.13 -10.27
CA PRO A 46 2.65 0.10 -9.67
C PRO A 46 3.69 0.96 -10.38
N ASN A 47 3.49 1.29 -11.66
CA ASN A 47 4.40 2.11 -12.46
C ASN A 47 3.97 3.58 -12.58
N ARG A 48 2.87 3.99 -11.92
CA ARG A 48 2.43 5.39 -11.91
C ARG A 48 3.34 6.19 -10.98
N ALA A 49 3.67 7.41 -11.39
CA ALA A 49 4.32 8.36 -10.50
C ALA A 49 3.43 8.69 -9.30
N LEU A 50 4.03 8.75 -8.11
CA LEU A 50 3.38 9.27 -6.91
C LEU A 50 3.42 10.80 -6.92
N THR A 51 2.31 11.46 -6.63
CA THR A 51 2.29 12.92 -6.49
C THR A 51 2.82 13.34 -5.12
N ARG A 52 3.32 14.57 -5.01
CA ARG A 52 3.82 15.10 -3.73
C ARG A 52 2.74 15.18 -2.65
N ILE A 53 1.49 15.44 -3.04
CA ILE A 53 0.35 15.51 -2.10
C ILE A 53 0.01 14.11 -1.58
N GLU A 54 -0.05 13.10 -2.44
CA GLU A 54 -0.27 11.71 -2.03
C GLU A 54 0.81 11.23 -1.07
N LEU A 55 2.09 11.55 -1.36
CA LEU A 55 3.20 11.22 -0.46
C LEU A 55 3.07 11.92 0.89
N ALA A 56 2.78 13.24 0.90
CA ALA A 56 2.63 13.99 2.14
C ALA A 56 1.51 13.42 3.02
N LEU A 57 0.36 13.08 2.43
CA LEU A 57 -0.76 12.47 3.14
C LEU A 57 -0.38 11.11 3.73
N ALA A 58 0.30 10.26 2.96
CA ALA A 58 0.78 8.97 3.45
C ALA A 58 1.74 9.11 4.65
N MET A 59 2.65 10.09 4.60
CA MET A 59 3.57 10.38 5.70
C MET A 59 2.85 10.89 6.94
N VAL A 60 1.88 11.79 6.80
CA VAL A 60 1.06 12.26 7.92
C VAL A 60 0.28 11.11 8.54
N ASN A 61 -0.39 10.27 7.74
CA ASN A 61 -1.10 9.11 8.26
C ASN A 61 -0.16 8.13 8.98
N LEU A 62 1.06 7.96 8.47
CA LEU A 62 2.06 7.10 9.09
C LEU A 62 2.47 7.58 10.49
N THR A 63 2.65 8.89 10.70
CA THR A 63 3.00 9.41 12.05
C THR A 63 1.86 9.22 13.05
N HIS A 64 0.61 9.31 12.60
CA HIS A 64 -0.55 9.05 13.45
C HIS A 64 -0.67 7.56 13.85
N LEU A 65 -0.23 6.63 13.00
CA LEU A 65 -0.26 5.20 13.29
C LEU A 65 0.78 4.75 14.33
N THR A 66 1.91 5.45 14.44
CA THR A 66 2.97 5.11 15.40
C THR A 66 2.85 5.86 16.72
N ALA A 67 1.95 6.84 16.80
CA ALA A 67 1.66 7.60 18.01
C ALA A 67 0.57 6.94 18.89
N GLN A 68 -0.02 5.82 18.42
CA GLN A 68 -1.04 5.03 19.12
C GLN A 68 -0.47 3.76 19.73
#